data_AF-X1BPD6-F1
#
_entry.id   AF-X1BPD6-F1
#
_cell.length_a   1.000
_cell.length_b   1.000
_cell.length_c   1.000
_cell.angle_alpha   90.00
_cell.angle_beta   90.00
_cell.angle_gamma   90.00
#
_symmetry.space_group_name_H-M   'P 1'
#
loop_
_entity.id
_entity.type
_entity.pdbx_description
1 polymer ?
#
loop_
_entity_poly.entity_id
_entity_poly.type
_entity_poly.pdbx_seq_one_letter_code
_entity_poly.pdbx_strand_id
1 'polypeptide(L)'
;WEFVAAKTNIEKLSLTTRDISDYDVLMKQRLEILRDNNISLYDIQKILKKLQNQRRYGRVYNGELNNIKVSVIRSQIGAPNCAIAVECLKRCKTKIIVRLDICGGIINRASEINIGDVLIPQLAYCDDGTSPQYIREHPSLANDLEAISNPLSTDLIS
;
A
#
# COMPACT_ATOMS: atom_id res chain seq x y z
N TRP A 1 6.94 -18.05 -4.28
CA TRP A 1 7.48 -19.10 -5.16
C TRP A 1 6.39 -19.74 -6.01
N GLU A 2 5.22 -20.05 -5.46
CA GLU A 2 4.02 -20.44 -6.23
C GLU A 2 3.71 -19.52 -7.42
N PHE A 3 3.76 -18.20 -7.23
CA PHE A 3 3.55 -17.26 -8.33
C PHE A 3 4.63 -17.35 -9.44
N VAL A 4 5.89 -17.61 -9.06
CA VAL A 4 6.99 -17.81 -10.02
C VAL A 4 6.73 -19.12 -10.77
N ALA A 5 6.41 -20.21 -10.05
CA ALA A 5 6.05 -21.51 -10.61
C ALA A 5 4.92 -21.40 -11.64
N ALA A 6 3.84 -20.70 -11.31
CA ALA A 6 2.71 -20.47 -12.21
C ALA A 6 3.09 -19.65 -13.45
N LYS A 7 3.96 -18.64 -13.30
CA LYS A 7 4.40 -17.79 -14.41
C LYS A 7 5.45 -18.43 -15.31
N THR A 8 6.27 -19.32 -14.78
CA THR A 8 7.30 -20.06 -15.54
C THR A 8 6.78 -21.41 -16.03
N ASN A 9 5.59 -21.83 -15.58
CA ASN A 9 5.03 -23.17 -15.79
C ASN A 9 5.96 -24.30 -15.29
N ILE A 10 6.60 -24.08 -14.13
CA ILE A 10 7.51 -25.03 -13.49
C ILE A 10 6.97 -25.40 -12.11
N GLU A 11 6.15 -26.45 -12.05
CA GLU A 11 5.47 -26.87 -10.81
C GLU A 11 6.43 -27.13 -9.65
N LYS A 12 7.64 -27.66 -9.90
CA LYS A 12 8.63 -27.90 -8.84
C LYS A 12 9.01 -26.63 -8.06
N LEU A 13 8.85 -25.44 -8.64
CA LEU A 13 9.07 -24.18 -7.94
C LEU A 13 7.95 -23.84 -6.94
N SER A 14 6.80 -24.53 -6.94
CA SER A 14 5.71 -24.28 -5.99
C SER A 14 5.93 -24.96 -4.64
N LEU A 15 6.86 -25.93 -4.54
CA LEU A 15 7.17 -26.63 -3.29
C LEU A 15 7.51 -25.66 -2.16
N THR A 16 7.00 -25.95 -0.97
CA THR A 16 7.12 -25.14 0.25
C THR A 16 7.88 -25.90 1.33
N THR A 17 8.13 -25.25 2.48
CA THR A 17 8.73 -25.92 3.64
C THR A 17 7.83 -26.97 4.29
N ARG A 18 6.55 -27.05 3.88
CA ARG A 18 5.65 -28.15 4.27
C ARG A 18 5.96 -29.44 3.51
N ASP A 19 6.47 -29.31 2.28
CA ASP A 19 6.82 -30.44 1.40
C ASP A 19 8.27 -30.88 1.61
N ILE A 20 9.17 -29.90 1.78
CA ILE A 20 10.60 -30.11 2.04
C ILE A 20 10.98 -29.27 3.26
N SER A 21 11.06 -29.89 4.43
CA SER A 21 11.30 -29.20 5.70
C SER A 21 12.68 -28.57 5.82
N ASP A 22 13.69 -29.14 5.16
CA ASP A 22 15.04 -28.58 5.11
C ASP A 22 15.10 -27.40 4.12
N TYR A 23 15.29 -26.20 4.66
CA TYR A 23 15.31 -24.97 3.89
C TYR A 23 16.48 -24.90 2.89
N ASP A 24 17.66 -25.41 3.27
CA ASP A 24 18.85 -25.36 2.42
C ASP A 24 18.69 -26.28 1.22
N VAL A 25 18.09 -27.45 1.44
CA VAL A 25 17.73 -28.40 0.37
C VAL A 25 16.72 -27.76 -0.58
N LEU A 26 15.64 -27.17 -0.05
CA LEU A 26 14.61 -26.51 -0.85
C LEU A 26 15.18 -25.34 -1.68
N MET A 27 16.10 -24.56 -1.12
CA MET A 27 16.71 -23.44 -1.82
C MET A 27 17.73 -23.86 -2.88
N LYS A 28 18.55 -24.89 -2.60
CA LYS A 28 19.46 -25.47 -3.61
C LYS A 28 18.68 -25.98 -4.81
N GLN A 29 17.61 -26.74 -4.56
CA GLN A 29 16.73 -27.26 -5.61
C GLN A 29 16.14 -26.13 -6.47
N ARG A 30 15.65 -25.04 -5.86
CA ARG A 30 15.13 -23.89 -6.60
C ARG A 30 16.21 -23.24 -7.46
N LEU A 31 17.40 -23.03 -6.92
CA LEU A 31 18.51 -22.42 -7.66
C LEU A 31 18.98 -23.29 -8.84
N GLU A 32 19.00 -24.61 -8.68
CA GLU A 32 19.26 -25.56 -9.77
C GLU A 32 18.19 -25.47 -10.85
N ILE A 33 16.91 -25.53 -10.47
CA ILE A 33 15.79 -25.40 -11.42
C ILE A 33 15.89 -24.09 -12.20
N LEU A 34 16.19 -22.97 -11.54
CA LEU A 34 16.37 -21.69 -12.21
C LEU A 34 17.53 -21.73 -13.22
N ARG A 35 18.67 -22.32 -12.86
CA ARG A 35 19.83 -22.44 -13.74
C ARG A 35 19.53 -23.33 -14.96
N ASP A 36 18.91 -24.48 -14.74
CA ASP A 36 18.57 -25.44 -15.79
C ASP A 36 17.58 -24.86 -16.80
N ASN A 37 16.69 -23.98 -16.35
CA ASN A 37 15.72 -23.29 -17.20
C ASN A 37 16.22 -21.92 -17.70
N ASN A 38 17.49 -21.58 -17.43
CA ASN A 38 18.12 -20.30 -17.79
C ASN A 38 17.33 -19.07 -17.30
N ILE A 39 16.70 -19.17 -16.13
CA ILE A 39 15.92 -18.10 -15.50
C ILE A 39 16.83 -17.33 -14.55
N SER A 40 17.08 -16.08 -14.90
CA SER A 40 17.92 -15.20 -14.09
C SER A 40 17.14 -14.55 -12.93
N LEU A 41 17.88 -13.98 -11.98
CA LEU A 41 17.28 -13.11 -10.95
C LEU A 41 16.51 -11.93 -11.58
N TYR A 42 16.98 -11.41 -12.71
CA TYR A 42 16.30 -10.34 -13.45
C TYR A 42 14.93 -10.81 -13.97
N ASP A 43 14.83 -12.05 -14.48
CA ASP A 43 13.57 -12.62 -14.94
C ASP A 43 12.59 -12.81 -13.77
N ILE A 44 13.08 -13.26 -12.62
CA ILE A 44 12.26 -13.36 -11.40
C ILE A 44 11.78 -11.97 -10.97
N GLN A 45 12.65 -10.97 -10.94
CA GLN A 45 12.25 -9.60 -10.61
C GLN A 45 11.22 -9.05 -11.60
N LYS A 46 11.34 -9.39 -12.89
CA LYS A 46 10.37 -9.03 -13.93
C LYS A 46 9.03 -9.75 -13.74
N ILE A 47 9.05 -11.02 -13.37
CA ILE A 47 7.85 -11.80 -13.00
C ILE A 47 7.17 -11.15 -11.80
N LEU A 48 7.93 -10.81 -10.76
CA LEU A 48 7.42 -10.19 -9.53
C LEU A 48 7.00 -8.72 -9.72
N LYS A 49 7.36 -8.10 -10.85
CA LYS A 49 6.96 -6.74 -11.17
C LYS A 49 5.47 -6.70 -11.49
N LYS A 50 4.67 -6.36 -10.48
CA LYS A 50 3.20 -6.33 -10.61
C LYS A 50 2.71 -5.26 -11.57
N LEU A 51 3.34 -4.07 -11.60
CA LEU A 51 2.94 -2.97 -12.47
C LEU A 51 3.48 -3.16 -13.89
N GLN A 52 2.60 -3.47 -14.84
CA GLN A 52 2.89 -3.70 -16.25
C GLN A 52 2.84 -2.40 -17.06
N ASN A 53 3.45 -2.37 -18.25
CA ASN A 53 3.40 -1.23 -19.19
C ASN A 53 3.81 0.12 -18.57
N GLN A 54 4.77 0.09 -17.65
CA GLN A 54 5.09 1.22 -16.79
C GLN A 54 5.68 2.41 -17.55
N ARG A 55 5.12 3.61 -17.35
CA ARG A 55 5.68 4.90 -17.77
C ARG A 55 5.87 5.79 -16.56
N ARG A 56 7.03 6.43 -16.45
CA ARG A 56 7.39 7.28 -15.30
C ARG A 56 7.49 8.74 -15.72
N TYR A 57 6.83 9.62 -14.97
CA TYR A 57 6.95 11.08 -15.08
C TYR A 57 7.20 11.66 -13.69
N GLY A 58 8.48 11.87 -13.36
CA GLY A 58 8.90 12.35 -12.05
C GLY A 58 8.46 11.45 -10.89
N ARG A 59 7.39 11.86 -10.19
CA ARG A 59 6.77 11.17 -9.03
C ARG A 59 5.61 10.24 -9.40
N VAL A 60 5.17 10.26 -10.65
CA VAL A 60 4.02 9.50 -11.16
C VAL A 60 4.51 8.28 -11.94
N TYR A 61 4.00 7.12 -11.59
CA TYR A 61 4.22 5.86 -12.30
C TYR A 61 2.88 5.36 -12.82
N ASN A 62 2.68 5.47 -14.12
CA ASN A 62 1.49 4.94 -14.79
C ASN A 62 1.78 3.52 -15.26
N GLY A 63 0.79 2.64 -15.18
CA GLY A 63 0.89 1.28 -15.70
C GLY A 63 -0.41 0.54 -15.54
N GLU A 64 -0.34 -0.79 -15.58
CA GLU A 64 -1.49 -1.66 -15.47
C GLU A 64 -1.29 -2.69 -14.36
N LEU A 65 -2.31 -2.89 -13.53
CA LEU A 65 -2.42 -3.96 -12.54
C LEU A 65 -3.67 -4.77 -12.88
N ASN A 66 -3.52 -6.07 -13.17
CA ASN A 66 -4.63 -6.95 -13.55
C ASN A 66 -5.49 -6.36 -14.69
N ASN A 67 -4.84 -5.82 -15.73
CA ASN A 67 -5.46 -5.12 -16.87
C ASN A 67 -6.23 -3.82 -16.51
N ILE A 68 -6.14 -3.35 -15.28
CA ILE A 68 -6.70 -2.06 -14.85
C ILE A 68 -5.59 -1.01 -14.89
N LYS A 69 -5.83 0.08 -15.62
CA LYS A 69 -4.91 1.22 -15.66
C LYS A 69 -4.87 1.88 -14.28
N VAL A 70 -3.67 1.97 -13.72
CA VAL A 70 -3.42 2.59 -12.42
C VAL A 70 -2.29 3.60 -12.51
N SER A 71 -2.36 4.60 -11.64
CA SER A 71 -1.28 5.56 -11.41
C SER A 71 -0.82 5.44 -9.97
N VAL A 72 0.45 5.09 -9.77
CA VAL A 72 1.10 5.13 -8.45
C VAL A 72 1.81 6.46 -8.32
N ILE A 73 1.38 7.29 -7.38
CA ILE A 73 1.92 8.64 -7.18
C ILE A 73 2.58 8.72 -5.81
N ARG A 74 3.85 9.13 -5.77
CA ARG A 74 4.51 9.42 -4.50
C ARG A 74 4.04 10.77 -3.96
N SER A 75 3.11 10.75 -3.00
CA SER A 75 2.54 11.96 -2.40
C SER A 75 3.53 12.71 -1.51
N GLN A 76 4.63 12.08 -1.07
CA GLN A 76 5.52 12.60 -0.01
C GLN A 76 4.81 12.77 1.34
N ILE A 77 5.55 13.30 2.32
CA ILE A 77 5.11 13.52 3.70
C ILE A 77 4.34 14.85 3.79
N GLY A 78 3.29 14.85 4.60
CA GLY A 78 2.56 16.05 5.00
C GLY A 78 1.31 16.35 4.19
N ALA A 79 0.31 16.92 4.87
CA ALA A 79 -0.99 17.26 4.29
C ALA A 79 -0.90 18.20 3.06
N PRO A 80 -0.03 19.23 3.00
CA PRO A 80 0.07 20.09 1.81
C PRO A 80 0.49 19.33 0.55
N ASN A 81 1.44 18.39 0.67
CA ASN A 81 1.90 17.59 -0.45
C ASN A 81 0.82 16.62 -0.94
N CYS A 82 0.06 16.04 -0.01
CA CYS A 82 -1.09 15.20 -0.35
C CYS A 82 -2.19 16.01 -1.05
N ALA A 83 -2.51 17.19 -0.55
CA ALA A 83 -3.51 18.08 -1.13
C ALA A 83 -3.18 18.46 -2.58
N ILE A 84 -1.92 18.81 -2.87
CA ILE A 84 -1.46 19.08 -4.25
C ILE A 84 -1.71 17.87 -5.17
N ALA A 85 -1.42 16.66 -4.70
CA ALA A 85 -1.62 15.45 -5.51
C ALA A 85 -3.11 15.19 -5.77
N VAL A 86 -3.96 15.34 -4.74
CA VAL A 86 -5.41 15.16 -4.85
C VAL A 86 -6.05 16.22 -5.76
N GLU A 87 -5.65 17.49 -5.64
CA GLU A 87 -6.13 18.57 -6.52
C GLU A 87 -5.73 18.34 -7.98
N CYS A 88 -4.51 17.86 -8.25
CA CYS A 88 -4.12 17.43 -9.59
C CYS A 88 -5.01 16.27 -10.09
N LEU A 89 -5.25 15.27 -9.24
CA LEU A 89 -6.04 14.09 -9.59
C LEU A 89 -7.53 14.41 -9.84
N LYS A 90 -8.10 15.37 -9.10
CA LYS A 90 -9.47 15.88 -9.27
C LYS A 90 -9.67 16.52 -10.65
N ARG A 91 -8.62 17.13 -11.22
CA ARG A 91 -8.61 17.68 -12.58
C ARG A 91 -8.39 16.62 -13.66
N CYS A 92 -8.05 15.40 -13.29
CA CYS A 92 -7.91 14.26 -14.19
C CYS A 92 -9.20 13.42 -14.22
N LYS A 93 -9.24 12.39 -15.08
CA LYS A 93 -10.34 11.39 -15.12
C LYS A 93 -10.24 10.35 -14.00
N THR A 94 -9.67 10.72 -12.85
CA THR A 94 -9.47 9.82 -11.71
C THR A 94 -10.83 9.49 -11.10
N LYS A 95 -11.11 8.20 -10.92
CA LYS A 95 -12.39 7.75 -10.33
C LYS A 95 -12.26 7.36 -8.87
N ILE A 96 -11.13 6.76 -8.51
CA ILE A 96 -10.87 6.19 -7.20
C ILE A 96 -9.44 6.56 -6.82
N ILE A 97 -9.26 7.04 -5.59
CA ILE A 97 -7.96 7.30 -4.99
C ILE A 97 -7.85 6.38 -3.78
N VAL A 98 -6.78 5.58 -3.74
CA VAL A 98 -6.42 4.78 -2.57
C VAL A 98 -5.09 5.29 -2.06
N ARG A 99 -5.07 5.80 -0.82
CA ARG A 99 -3.84 6.21 -0.13
C ARG A 99 -3.29 5.02 0.63
N LEU A 100 -2.04 4.67 0.36
CA LEU A 100 -1.28 3.71 1.15
C LEU A 100 -0.23 4.49 1.93
N ASP A 101 -0.23 4.30 3.24
CA ASP A 101 0.71 4.97 4.14
C ASP A 101 1.03 4.08 5.33
N ILE A 102 2.02 4.50 6.11
CA ILE A 102 2.35 3.91 7.40
C ILE A 102 1.99 4.90 8.49
N CYS A 103 1.47 4.41 9.61
CA CYS A 103 1.13 5.23 10.77
C CYS A 103 1.56 4.53 12.05
N GLY A 104 1.69 5.31 13.13
CA GLY A 104 1.75 4.78 14.48
C GLY A 104 0.35 4.38 14.94
N GLY A 105 0.26 3.32 15.74
CA GLY A 105 -0.96 2.93 16.46
C GLY A 105 -0.94 3.46 17.89
N ILE A 106 -2.09 3.89 18.40
CA ILE A 106 -2.29 4.18 19.82
C ILE A 106 -3.08 3.02 20.41
N ILE A 107 -2.46 2.29 21.33
CA ILE A 107 -3.10 1.16 22.02
C ILE A 107 -3.99 1.74 23.13
N ASN A 108 -5.25 1.33 23.15
CA ASN A 108 -6.16 1.62 24.25
C ASN A 108 -6.82 0.31 24.75
N ARG A 109 -7.55 0.37 25.87
CA ARG A 109 -8.20 -0.82 26.44
C ARG A 109 -9.22 -1.48 25.50
N ALA A 110 -9.71 -0.75 24.49
CA ALA A 110 -10.74 -1.21 23.56
C ALA A 110 -10.17 -1.79 22.25
N SER A 111 -8.89 -1.57 21.95
CA SER A 111 -8.29 -1.89 20.65
C SER A 111 -6.86 -2.37 20.83
N GLU A 112 -6.63 -3.66 20.63
CA GLU A 112 -5.30 -4.24 20.55
C GLU A 112 -4.79 -4.08 19.11
N ILE A 113 -3.64 -3.41 18.94
CA ILE A 113 -3.01 -3.16 17.63
C ILE A 113 -1.58 -3.66 17.71
N ASN A 114 -1.19 -4.51 16.75
CA ASN A 114 0.14 -5.07 16.65
C ASN A 114 0.95 -4.42 15.52
N ILE A 115 2.28 -4.47 15.64
CA ILE A 115 3.18 -4.03 14.58
C ILE A 115 2.95 -4.89 13.34
N GLY A 116 2.64 -4.24 12.22
CA GLY A 116 2.39 -4.90 10.94
C GLY A 116 0.91 -5.10 10.60
N ASP A 117 0.00 -4.72 11.50
CA ASP A 117 -1.43 -4.75 11.21
C ASP A 117 -1.78 -3.80 10.05
N VAL A 118 -2.71 -4.24 9.21
CA VAL A 118 -3.25 -3.44 8.10
C VAL A 118 -4.60 -2.86 8.53
N LEU A 119 -4.70 -1.53 8.48
CA LEU A 119 -5.88 -0.80 8.91
C LEU A 119 -6.54 -0.13 7.71
N ILE A 120 -7.88 -0.22 7.65
CA ILE A 120 -8.71 0.56 6.73
C ILE A 120 -9.46 1.58 7.57
N PRO A 121 -9.01 2.84 7.66
CA PRO A 121 -9.64 3.84 8.49
C PRO A 121 -11.03 4.18 7.93
N GLN A 122 -12.03 4.20 8.81
CA GLN A 122 -13.39 4.68 8.49
C GLN A 122 -13.53 6.19 8.72
N LEU A 123 -12.74 6.74 9.65
CA LEU A 123 -12.71 8.16 10.02
C LEU A 123 -11.27 8.66 10.08
N ALA A 124 -11.09 9.98 9.92
CA ALA A 124 -9.80 10.65 10.04
C ALA A 124 -9.93 11.93 10.87
N TYR A 125 -8.96 12.18 11.74
CA TYR A 125 -8.89 13.40 12.52
C TYR A 125 -8.13 14.47 11.75
N CYS A 126 -8.75 15.63 11.51
CA CYS A 126 -8.18 16.74 10.72
C CYS A 126 -7.24 17.64 11.54
N ASP A 127 -6.24 17.05 12.21
CA ASP A 127 -5.24 17.78 13.00
C ASP A 127 -4.03 18.18 12.14
N ASP A 128 -4.31 18.95 11.09
CA ASP A 128 -3.30 19.45 10.17
C ASP A 128 -3.55 20.92 9.80
N GLY A 129 -2.53 21.60 9.25
CA GLY A 129 -2.63 23.02 8.87
C GLY A 129 -3.30 23.28 7.51
N THR A 130 -3.55 22.24 6.71
CA THR A 130 -4.08 22.32 5.34
C THR A 130 -5.60 22.25 5.31
N SER A 131 -6.20 21.28 6.01
CA SER A 131 -7.66 21.08 6.02
C SER A 131 -8.45 22.34 6.41
N PRO A 132 -8.04 23.14 7.42
CA PRO A 132 -8.73 24.39 7.76
C PRO A 132 -8.79 25.42 6.63
N GLN A 133 -7.83 25.41 5.69
CA GLN A 133 -7.83 26.33 4.55
C GLN A 133 -8.97 25.99 3.58
N TYR A 134 -9.19 24.70 3.32
CA TYR A 134 -10.29 24.23 2.47
C TYR A 134 -11.65 24.53 3.11
N ILE A 135 -11.78 24.33 4.43
CA ILE A 135 -13.01 24.66 5.15
C ILE A 135 -13.28 26.18 5.10
N ARG A 136 -12.24 27.01 5.22
CA ARG A 136 -12.39 28.46 5.13
C ARG A 136 -12.85 28.91 3.74
N GLU A 137 -12.28 28.33 2.68
CA GLU A 137 -12.66 28.61 1.30
C GLU A 137 -14.06 28.05 0.96
N HIS A 138 -14.42 26.91 1.55
CA HIS A 138 -15.68 26.22 1.35
C HIS A 138 -16.34 25.83 2.69
N PRO A 139 -17.02 26.79 3.37
CA PRO A 139 -17.57 26.58 4.71
C PRO A 139 -18.54 25.39 4.84
N SER A 140 -19.22 25.02 3.75
CA SER A 140 -20.13 23.86 3.74
C SER A 140 -19.44 22.53 4.06
N LEU A 141 -18.12 22.42 3.84
CA LEU A 141 -17.35 21.22 4.21
C LEU A 141 -17.34 20.97 5.72
N ALA A 142 -17.58 21.99 6.54
CA ALA A 142 -17.68 21.81 8.00
C ALA A 142 -18.90 20.96 8.41
N ASN A 143 -19.92 20.86 7.55
CA ASN A 143 -21.11 20.05 7.83
C ASN A 143 -20.82 18.54 7.79
N ASP A 144 -19.72 18.14 7.15
CA ASP A 144 -19.28 16.75 7.05
C ASP A 144 -18.36 16.35 8.22
N LEU A 145 -18.07 17.26 9.15
CA LEU A 145 -17.23 16.99 10.32
C LEU A 145 -18.05 16.47 11.49
N GLU A 146 -17.59 15.37 12.09
CA GLU A 146 -18.14 14.83 13.33
C GLU A 146 -17.28 15.25 14.53
N ALA A 147 -17.92 15.71 15.59
CA ALA A 147 -17.25 15.92 16.87
C ALA A 147 -17.12 14.58 17.60
N ILE A 148 -15.90 14.23 18.00
CA ILE A 148 -15.62 13.04 18.81
C ILE A 148 -15.07 13.45 20.18
N SER A 149 -15.30 12.61 21.19
CA SER A 149 -14.64 12.78 22.49
C SER A 149 -13.14 12.54 22.34
N ASN A 150 -12.31 13.25 23.13
CA ASN A 150 -10.87 13.08 23.07
C ASN A 150 -10.51 11.63 23.43
N PRO A 151 -9.94 10.83 22.50
CA PRO A 151 -9.62 9.42 22.77
C PRO A 151 -8.51 9.25 23.83
N LEU A 152 -7.79 10.33 24.15
CA LEU A 152 -6.77 10.39 25.19
C LEU A 152 -7.26 11.03 26.49
N SER A 153 -8.49 11.58 26.54
CA SER A 153 -9.02 12.00 27.83
C SER A 153 -9.29 10.76 28.65
N THR A 154 -8.41 10.48 29.61
CA THR A 154 -8.78 9.66 30.75
C THR A 154 -10.01 10.28 31.35
N ASP A 155 -11.12 9.55 31.39
CA ASP A 155 -12.08 9.75 32.46
C ASP A 155 -11.25 9.76 33.74
N LEU A 156 -11.09 10.94 34.34
CA LEU A 156 -10.67 11.08 35.72
C LEU A 156 -11.78 10.40 36.52
N ILE A 157 -11.67 9.09 36.67
CA ILE A 157 -12.43 8.35 37.66
C ILE A 157 -11.96 8.90 39.00
N SER A 158 -12.87 9.66 39.60
CA SER A 158 -12.97 10.08 41.00
C SER A 158 -12.24 9.18 41.99
#